data_AF-A0A2E6QV08-F1
#
_entry.id   AF-A0A2E6QV08-F1
#
_cell.length_a   1.000
_cell.length_b   1.000
_cell.length_c   1.000
_cell.angle_alpha   90.00
_cell.angle_beta   90.00
_cell.angle_gamma   90.00
#
_symmetry.space_group_name_H-M   'P 1'
#
loop_
_entity.id
_entity.type
_entity.pdbx_description
1 polymer ?
#
loop_
_entity_poly.entity_id
_entity_poly.type
_entity_poly.pdbx_seq_one_letter_code
_entity_poly.pdbx_strand_id
1 'polypeptide(L)'
;MKLTFLNLKITILVAELFYMDFFLDNILYIALTLTVFTLVYFFLKKKKTNSGFQNLSNNDIEIKLRAYERLILFLERIEPMSMVNRLELHKSSKEAVSSLLIKNIVLEYEYNISQQIYVSDELWRSLELIKNKMINSVASCTKALDQTATTDDLIQALLAQSKKNIVIINYAKKILKEEVRYISNIR
;
A
#
# COMPACT_ATOMS: atom_id res chain seq x y z
N MET A 1 0.56 6.27 72.02
CA MET A 1 -0.33 6.70 70.92
C MET A 1 0.22 7.90 70.14
N LYS A 2 0.63 9.03 70.75
CA LYS A 2 1.18 10.18 70.01
C LYS A 2 2.50 9.90 69.24
N LEU A 3 3.39 9.07 69.80
CA LEU A 3 4.70 8.75 69.20
C LEU A 3 4.59 7.93 67.89
N THR A 4 3.63 7.00 67.83
CA THR A 4 3.37 6.20 66.62
C THR A 4 2.75 7.02 65.48
N PHE A 5 1.88 7.98 65.80
CA PHE A 5 1.34 8.91 64.80
C PHE A 5 2.41 9.87 64.25
N LEU A 6 3.36 10.31 65.08
CA LEU A 6 4.46 11.17 64.65
C LEU A 6 5.41 10.40 63.71
N ASN A 7 5.77 9.16 64.06
CA ASN A 7 6.60 8.32 63.21
C ASN A 7 5.94 8.02 61.86
N LEU A 8 4.63 7.75 61.85
CA LEU A 8 3.89 7.53 60.60
C LEU A 8 3.91 8.77 59.69
N LYS A 9 3.72 9.97 60.27
CA LYS A 9 3.79 11.24 59.52
C LYS A 9 5.17 11.49 58.93
N ILE A 10 6.23 11.20 59.70
CA ILE A 10 7.61 11.37 59.22
C ILE A 10 7.89 10.41 58.06
N THR A 11 7.48 9.14 58.16
CA THR A 11 7.66 8.17 57.08
C THR A 11 6.94 8.59 55.79
N ILE A 12 5.72 9.12 55.91
CA ILE A 12 4.96 9.63 54.75
C ILE A 12 5.68 10.83 54.12
N LEU A 13 6.15 11.78 54.92
CA LEU A 13 6.84 12.97 54.41
C LEU A 13 8.17 12.63 53.72
N VAL A 14 8.92 11.67 54.27
CA VAL A 14 10.16 11.18 53.66
C VAL A 14 9.87 10.44 52.35
N ALA A 15 8.79 9.66 52.28
CA ALA A 15 8.37 9.02 51.04
C ALA A 15 7.97 10.05 49.98
N GLU A 16 7.21 11.09 50.34
CA GLU A 16 6.84 12.18 49.43
C GLU A 16 8.06 12.91 48.87
N LEU A 17 9.05 13.23 49.71
CA LEU A 17 10.34 13.80 49.29
C LEU A 17 11.04 12.91 48.28
N PHE A 18 11.15 11.61 48.57
CA PHE A 18 11.78 10.65 47.66
C PHE A 18 11.07 10.54 46.31
N TYR A 19 9.73 10.57 46.30
CA TYR A 19 8.95 10.56 45.05
C TYR A 19 9.15 11.83 44.22
N MET A 20 9.25 12.99 44.88
CA MET A 20 9.48 14.26 44.21
C MET A 20 10.89 14.32 43.61
N ASP A 21 11.89 13.83 44.31
CA ASP A 21 13.27 13.76 43.81
C ASP A 21 13.36 12.82 42.60
N PHE A 22 12.76 11.63 42.69
CA PHE A 22 12.67 10.71 41.55
C PHE A 22 11.97 11.34 40.33
N PHE A 23 10.91 12.12 40.55
CA PHE A 23 10.21 12.80 39.46
C PHE A 23 11.07 13.91 38.84
N LEU A 24 11.76 14.71 39.65
CA LEU A 24 12.62 15.80 39.18
C LEU A 24 13.82 15.27 38.40
N ASP A 25 14.46 14.21 38.89
CA ASP A 25 15.60 13.57 38.22
C ASP A 25 15.22 13.00 36.85
N ASN A 26 13.97 12.54 36.69
CA ASN A 26 13.48 11.92 35.48
C ASN A 26 12.60 12.85 34.61
N ILE A 27 12.43 14.12 34.98
CA ILE A 27 11.49 15.03 34.32
C ILE A 27 11.81 15.22 32.82
N LEU A 28 13.09 15.23 32.46
CA LEU A 28 13.55 15.35 31.07
C LEU A 28 13.19 14.09 30.27
N TYR A 29 13.35 12.91 30.85
CA TYR A 29 13.01 11.64 30.21
C TYR A 29 11.50 11.48 30.02
N ILE A 30 10.71 11.90 31.03
CA ILE A 30 9.25 11.92 30.96
C ILE A 30 8.79 12.90 29.87
N ALA A 31 9.36 14.10 29.82
CA ALA A 31 9.05 15.08 28.78
C ALA A 31 9.40 14.58 27.37
N LEU A 32 10.58 13.93 27.21
CA LEU A 32 11.01 13.37 25.94
C LEU A 32 10.08 12.26 25.45
N THR A 33 9.71 11.33 26.33
CA THR A 33 8.82 10.21 25.99
C THR A 33 7.41 10.69 25.62
N LEU A 34 6.85 11.65 26.36
CA LEU A 34 5.57 12.30 26.02
C LEU A 34 5.62 13.01 24.66
N THR A 35 6.71 13.71 24.37
CA THR A 35 6.92 14.41 23.08
C THR A 35 6.98 13.42 21.92
N VAL A 36 7.72 12.31 22.07
CA VAL A 36 7.78 11.26 21.05
C VAL A 36 6.40 10.61 20.87
N PHE A 37 5.70 10.29 21.96
CA PHE A 37 4.37 9.68 21.91
C PHE A 37 3.34 10.59 21.21
N THR A 38 3.32 11.88 21.53
CA THR A 38 2.42 12.86 20.90
C THR A 38 2.72 13.05 19.42
N LEU A 39 3.99 13.12 19.03
CA LEU A 39 4.40 13.18 17.62
C LEU A 39 3.94 11.94 16.84
N VAL A 40 4.15 10.74 17.40
CA VAL A 40 3.70 9.48 16.79
C VAL A 40 2.18 9.45 16.68
N TYR A 41 1.45 9.79 17.74
CA TYR A 41 0.00 9.85 17.75
C TYR A 41 -0.54 10.81 16.68
N PHE A 42 0.02 12.02 16.58
CA PHE A 42 -0.41 13.01 15.59
C PHE A 42 -0.13 12.55 14.16
N PHE A 43 1.03 11.93 13.92
CA PHE A 43 1.37 11.37 12.61
C PHE A 43 0.42 10.25 12.19
N LEU A 44 0.07 9.36 13.13
CA LEU A 44 -0.92 8.29 12.89
C LEU A 44 -2.34 8.84 12.67
N LYS A 45 -2.72 9.91 13.39
CA LYS A 45 -4.04 10.56 13.23
C LYS A 45 -4.15 11.30 11.90
N LYS A 46 -3.09 11.98 11.45
CA LYS A 46 -3.05 12.71 10.18
C LYS A 46 -3.19 11.80 8.95
N LYS A 47 -2.77 10.53 9.04
CA LYS A 47 -3.04 9.52 7.99
C LYS A 47 -4.53 9.19 7.82
N LYS A 48 -5.37 9.48 8.81
CA LYS A 48 -6.78 9.03 8.84
C LYS A 48 -7.79 10.02 8.28
N THR A 49 -7.35 11.14 7.72
CA THR A 49 -8.27 12.17 7.19
C THR A 49 -8.44 12.05 5.68
N ASN A 50 -9.08 10.98 5.21
CA ASN A 50 -9.80 10.96 3.92
C ASN A 50 -11.22 11.52 4.15
N SER A 51 -11.29 12.75 4.69
CA SER A 51 -12.54 13.47 4.98
C SER A 51 -13.13 14.18 3.76
N GLY A 52 -12.66 13.87 2.55
CA GLY A 52 -13.15 14.47 1.30
C GLY A 52 -14.46 13.87 0.78
N PHE A 53 -15.05 12.89 1.48
CA PHE A 53 -16.20 12.14 0.97
C PHE A 53 -17.54 12.50 1.64
N GLN A 54 -17.56 13.37 2.66
CA GLN A 54 -18.78 13.66 3.43
C GLN A 54 -19.88 14.44 2.66
N ASN A 55 -19.61 14.91 1.44
CA ASN A 55 -20.57 15.67 0.62
C ASN A 55 -20.53 15.25 -0.87
N LEU A 56 -20.42 13.96 -1.18
CA LEU A 56 -20.44 13.50 -2.57
C LEU A 56 -21.87 13.42 -3.10
N SER A 57 -22.11 13.94 -4.30
CA SER A 57 -23.36 13.70 -5.00
C SER A 57 -23.42 12.25 -5.51
N ASN A 58 -24.62 11.75 -5.80
CA ASN A 58 -24.79 10.42 -6.41
C ASN A 58 -23.97 10.28 -7.71
N ASN A 59 -23.90 11.36 -8.50
CA ASN A 59 -23.11 11.39 -9.73
C ASN A 59 -21.60 11.25 -9.46
N ASP A 60 -21.08 11.90 -8.42
CA ASP A 60 -19.67 11.76 -8.03
C ASP A 60 -19.35 10.34 -7.57
N ILE A 61 -20.29 9.70 -6.86
CA ILE A 61 -20.16 8.30 -6.43
C ILE A 61 -20.12 7.37 -7.65
N GLU A 62 -21.02 7.55 -8.61
CA GLU A 62 -21.04 6.74 -9.84
C GLU A 62 -19.73 6.87 -10.63
N ILE A 63 -19.21 8.09 -10.80
CA ILE A 63 -17.95 8.34 -11.51
C ILE A 63 -16.79 7.63 -10.78
N LYS A 64 -16.73 7.75 -9.45
CA LYS A 64 -15.71 7.06 -8.64
C LYS A 64 -15.81 5.54 -8.76
N LEU A 65 -17.01 4.96 -8.68
CA LEU A 65 -17.22 3.52 -8.83
C LEU A 65 -16.74 3.02 -10.20
N ARG A 66 -17.06 3.74 -11.28
CA ARG A 66 -16.56 3.44 -12.63
C ARG A 66 -15.03 3.52 -12.70
N ALA A 67 -14.40 4.48 -12.02
CA ALA A 67 -12.94 4.56 -11.94
C ALA A 67 -12.35 3.32 -11.27
N TYR A 68 -12.93 2.86 -10.16
CA TYR A 68 -12.48 1.64 -9.47
C TYR A 68 -12.65 0.38 -10.33
N GLU A 69 -13.74 0.24 -11.08
CA GLU A 69 -13.94 -0.88 -12.02
C GLU A 69 -12.83 -0.92 -13.07
N ARG A 70 -12.49 0.24 -13.64
CA ARG A 70 -11.39 0.36 -14.61
C ARG A 70 -10.04 -0.03 -14.01
N LEU A 71 -9.77 0.35 -12.76
CA LEU A 71 -8.52 0.01 -12.08
C LEU A 71 -8.44 -1.48 -11.69
N ILE A 72 -9.55 -2.12 -11.37
CA ILE A 72 -9.61 -3.58 -11.23
C ILE A 72 -9.29 -4.24 -12.57
N LEU A 73 -9.94 -3.82 -13.65
CA LEU A 73 -9.68 -4.37 -14.99
C LEU A 73 -8.22 -4.19 -15.41
N PHE A 74 -7.62 -3.04 -15.10
CA PHE A 74 -6.19 -2.79 -15.31
C PHE A 74 -5.33 -3.85 -14.61
N LEU A 75 -5.57 -4.10 -13.31
CA LEU A 75 -4.83 -5.11 -12.54
C LEU A 75 -5.01 -6.53 -13.09
N GLU A 76 -6.21 -6.90 -13.51
CA GLU A 76 -6.47 -8.20 -14.17
C GLU A 76 -5.79 -8.28 -15.54
N ARG A 77 -5.71 -7.17 -16.28
CA ARG A 77 -5.18 -7.17 -17.64
C ARG A 77 -3.67 -7.26 -17.70
N ILE A 78 -2.96 -6.63 -16.77
CA ILE A 78 -1.49 -6.68 -16.71
C ILE A 78 -0.95 -7.95 -16.05
N GLU A 79 -1.81 -8.83 -15.53
CA GLU A 79 -1.38 -10.11 -14.97
C GLU A 79 -0.79 -11.01 -16.08
N PRO A 80 0.34 -11.71 -15.85
CA PRO A 80 1.00 -12.52 -16.88
C PRO A 80 0.09 -13.53 -17.56
N MET A 81 -0.69 -14.28 -16.77
CA MET A 81 -1.61 -15.28 -17.30
C MET A 81 -2.64 -14.63 -18.24
N SER A 82 -3.17 -13.50 -17.82
CA SER A 82 -4.16 -12.74 -18.58
C SER A 82 -3.57 -12.18 -19.87
N MET A 83 -2.35 -11.62 -19.82
CA MET A 83 -1.65 -11.13 -21.02
C MET A 83 -1.37 -12.26 -22.03
N VAL A 84 -0.86 -13.40 -21.56
CA VAL A 84 -0.55 -14.55 -22.41
C VAL A 84 -1.79 -15.10 -23.11
N ASN A 85 -2.92 -15.16 -22.41
CA ASN A 85 -4.17 -15.65 -22.98
C ASN A 85 -4.79 -14.70 -24.01
N ARG A 86 -4.56 -13.39 -23.89
CA ARG A 86 -5.17 -12.37 -24.77
C ARG A 86 -4.30 -11.97 -25.95
N LEU A 87 -2.98 -11.99 -25.76
CA LEU A 87 -2.03 -11.62 -26.79
C LEU A 87 -1.68 -12.91 -27.53
N GLU A 88 -1.98 -12.97 -28.83
CA GLU A 88 -1.65 -14.14 -29.64
C GLU A 88 -0.13 -14.22 -29.85
N LEU A 89 0.59 -14.79 -28.89
CA LEU A 89 2.07 -14.79 -28.83
C LEU A 89 2.73 -15.73 -29.87
N HIS A 90 1.96 -16.32 -30.78
CA HIS A 90 2.45 -17.32 -31.70
C HIS A 90 3.34 -16.73 -32.80
N LYS A 91 4.43 -17.43 -33.14
CA LYS A 91 5.37 -17.13 -34.25
C LYS A 91 6.28 -15.92 -34.09
N SER A 92 6.37 -15.31 -32.92
CA SER A 92 7.29 -14.20 -32.63
C SER A 92 8.53 -14.68 -31.88
N SER A 93 9.67 -13.99 -32.04
CA SER A 93 10.86 -14.26 -31.21
C SER A 93 10.62 -13.88 -29.74
N LYS A 94 11.43 -14.43 -28.84
CA LYS A 94 11.42 -14.13 -27.41
C LYS A 94 11.50 -12.62 -27.15
N GLU A 95 12.37 -11.91 -27.85
CA GLU A 95 12.59 -10.47 -27.71
C GLU A 95 11.39 -9.66 -28.20
N ALA A 96 10.78 -10.08 -29.31
CA ALA A 96 9.58 -9.45 -29.84
C ALA A 96 8.40 -9.62 -28.87
N VAL A 97 8.21 -10.82 -28.31
CA VAL A 97 7.17 -11.10 -27.31
C VAL A 97 7.41 -10.30 -26.03
N SER A 98 8.64 -10.26 -25.53
CA SER A 98 9.00 -9.43 -24.37
C SER A 98 8.66 -7.95 -24.60
N SER A 99 8.98 -7.42 -25.78
CA SER A 99 8.70 -6.03 -26.14
C SER A 99 7.19 -5.76 -26.25
N LEU A 100 6.44 -6.71 -26.82
CA LEU A 100 4.98 -6.64 -26.92
C LEU A 100 4.31 -6.63 -25.55
N LEU A 101 4.74 -7.51 -24.64
CA LEU A 101 4.21 -7.58 -23.27
C LEU A 101 4.44 -6.27 -22.51
N ILE A 102 5.67 -5.74 -22.54
CA ILE A 102 5.99 -4.47 -21.89
C ILE A 102 5.15 -3.33 -22.48
N LYS A 103 5.03 -3.27 -23.81
CA LYS A 103 4.19 -2.27 -24.49
C LYS A 103 2.73 -2.38 -24.07
N ASN A 104 2.19 -3.61 -23.94
CA ASN A 104 0.81 -3.81 -23.48
C ASN A 104 0.60 -3.29 -22.06
N ILE A 105 1.53 -3.55 -21.13
CA ILE A 105 1.47 -3.02 -19.75
C ILE A 105 1.44 -1.49 -19.74
N VAL A 106 2.28 -0.85 -20.55
CA VAL A 106 2.33 0.62 -20.65
C VAL A 106 1.03 1.18 -21.20
N LEU A 107 0.50 0.61 -22.28
CA LEU A 107 -0.76 1.05 -22.88
C LEU A 107 -1.94 0.90 -21.91
N GLU A 108 -2.05 -0.25 -21.23
CA GLU A 108 -3.11 -0.48 -20.24
C GLU A 108 -3.03 0.53 -19.08
N TYR A 109 -1.82 0.95 -18.68
CA TYR A 109 -1.65 2.02 -17.72
C TYR A 109 -2.06 3.39 -18.27
N GLU A 110 -1.65 3.72 -19.50
CA GLU A 110 -2.00 4.99 -20.17
C GLU A 110 -3.52 5.15 -20.34
N TYR A 111 -4.24 4.07 -20.66
CA TYR A 111 -5.71 4.09 -20.73
C TYR A 111 -6.39 4.36 -19.39
N ASN A 112 -5.67 4.19 -18.28
CA ASN A 112 -6.20 4.34 -16.93
C ASN A 112 -5.55 5.49 -16.14
N ILE A 113 -4.64 6.25 -16.76
CA ILE A 113 -3.94 7.36 -16.09
C ILE A 113 -4.87 8.44 -15.57
N SER A 114 -5.96 8.71 -16.28
CA SER A 114 -6.97 9.70 -15.87
C SER A 114 -7.72 9.30 -14.62
N GLN A 115 -7.74 8.01 -14.26
CA GLN A 115 -8.45 7.52 -13.08
C GLN A 115 -7.78 7.92 -11.76
N GLN A 116 -6.53 8.38 -11.80
CA GLN A 116 -5.75 8.79 -10.62
C GLN A 116 -6.46 9.86 -9.77
N ILE A 117 -7.29 10.72 -10.38
CA ILE A 117 -7.98 11.80 -9.68
C ILE A 117 -9.16 11.33 -8.81
N TYR A 118 -9.59 10.07 -8.97
CA TYR A 118 -10.78 9.52 -8.30
C TYR A 118 -10.46 8.58 -7.14
N VAL A 119 -9.18 8.28 -6.91
CA VAL A 119 -8.70 7.32 -5.92
C VAL A 119 -7.75 7.97 -4.93
N SER A 120 -7.41 7.27 -3.84
CA SER A 120 -6.38 7.77 -2.93
C SER A 120 -4.99 7.74 -3.57
N ASP A 121 -4.11 8.63 -3.12
CA ASP A 121 -2.69 8.58 -3.47
C ASP A 121 -2.03 7.25 -3.09
N GLU A 122 -2.50 6.60 -2.02
CA GLU A 122 -1.95 5.31 -1.57
C GLU A 122 -2.27 4.22 -2.61
N LEU A 123 -3.52 4.14 -3.04
CA LEU A 123 -3.92 3.21 -4.09
C LEU A 123 -3.17 3.50 -5.38
N TRP A 124 -3.11 4.78 -5.80
CA TRP A 124 -2.42 5.15 -7.03
C TRP A 124 -0.93 4.78 -7.02
N ARG A 125 -0.20 5.10 -5.94
CA ARG A 125 1.22 4.70 -5.78
C ARG A 125 1.39 3.19 -5.83
N SER A 126 0.45 2.43 -5.25
CA SER A 126 0.48 0.97 -5.32
C SER A 126 0.32 0.47 -6.76
N LEU A 127 -0.54 1.09 -7.58
CA LEU A 127 -0.73 0.74 -8.98
C LEU A 127 0.53 1.04 -9.82
N GLU A 128 1.17 2.19 -9.60
CA GLU A 128 2.43 2.54 -10.25
C GLU A 128 3.55 1.54 -9.91
N LEU A 129 3.65 1.16 -8.64
CA LEU A 129 4.59 0.13 -8.19
C LEU A 129 4.36 -1.20 -8.90
N ILE A 130 3.10 -1.65 -8.98
CA ILE A 130 2.73 -2.89 -9.67
C ILE A 130 3.11 -2.82 -11.15
N LYS A 131 2.74 -1.74 -11.86
CA LYS A 131 3.11 -1.52 -13.27
C LYS A 131 4.62 -1.69 -13.48
N ASN A 132 5.42 -0.99 -12.68
CA ASN A 132 6.88 -1.05 -12.78
C ASN A 132 7.42 -2.45 -12.44
N LYS A 133 6.84 -3.12 -11.44
CA LYS A 133 7.21 -4.49 -11.09
C LYS A 133 6.89 -5.47 -12.21
N MET A 134 5.77 -5.32 -12.89
CA MET A 134 5.38 -6.16 -14.02
C MET A 134 6.34 -5.99 -15.20
N ILE A 135 6.69 -4.75 -15.57
CA ILE A 135 7.69 -4.45 -16.61
C ILE A 135 9.03 -5.10 -16.26
N ASN A 136 9.50 -4.90 -15.02
CA ASN A 136 10.75 -5.48 -14.55
C ASN A 136 10.72 -7.01 -14.52
N SER A 137 9.57 -7.61 -14.20
CA SER A 137 9.38 -9.06 -14.23
C SER A 137 9.58 -9.61 -15.63
N VAL A 138 8.93 -9.01 -16.64
CA VAL A 138 9.10 -9.41 -18.04
C VAL A 138 10.55 -9.26 -18.48
N ALA A 139 11.16 -8.09 -18.24
CA ALA A 139 12.54 -7.82 -18.63
C ALA A 139 13.55 -8.78 -17.96
N SER A 140 13.31 -9.13 -16.68
CA SER A 140 14.20 -10.04 -15.94
C SER A 140 14.07 -11.48 -16.44
N CYS A 141 12.87 -11.97 -16.71
CA CYS A 141 12.66 -13.30 -17.31
C CYS A 141 13.35 -13.40 -18.66
N THR A 142 13.20 -12.39 -19.52
CA THR A 142 13.82 -12.37 -20.85
C THR A 142 15.33 -12.41 -20.78
N LYS A 143 15.94 -11.66 -19.85
CA LYS A 143 17.39 -11.62 -19.65
C LYS A 143 17.97 -12.88 -19.02
N ALA A 144 17.19 -13.57 -18.20
CA ALA A 144 17.63 -14.80 -17.54
C ALA A 144 17.65 -16.02 -18.48
N LEU A 145 16.99 -15.92 -19.63
CA LEU A 145 16.93 -16.99 -20.63
C LEU A 145 18.02 -16.85 -21.69
N ASP A 146 18.61 -17.98 -22.07
CA ASP A 146 19.61 -18.06 -23.13
C ASP A 146 19.10 -17.56 -24.48
N GLN A 147 20.03 -17.23 -25.39
CA GLN A 147 19.70 -16.75 -26.74
C GLN A 147 18.95 -17.80 -27.58
N THR A 148 19.12 -19.08 -27.27
CA THR A 148 18.43 -20.19 -27.94
C THR A 148 17.05 -20.49 -27.35
N ALA A 149 16.67 -19.84 -26.25
CA ALA A 149 15.40 -20.07 -25.59
C ALA A 149 14.22 -19.62 -26.47
N THR A 150 13.14 -20.39 -26.41
CA THR A 150 11.93 -20.16 -27.18
C THR A 150 11.00 -19.17 -26.49
N THR A 151 9.97 -18.75 -27.23
CA THR A 151 8.88 -17.94 -26.67
C THR A 151 8.12 -18.69 -25.58
N ASP A 152 7.96 -20.00 -25.70
CA ASP A 152 7.28 -20.82 -24.70
C ASP A 152 8.07 -20.88 -23.39
N ASP A 153 9.41 -20.92 -23.48
CA ASP A 153 10.29 -20.85 -22.30
C ASP A 153 10.11 -19.52 -21.55
N LEU A 154 9.98 -18.40 -22.28
CA LEU A 154 9.69 -17.09 -21.70
C LEU A 154 8.32 -17.07 -21.00
N ILE A 155 7.29 -17.61 -21.65
CA ILE A 155 5.95 -17.68 -21.08
C ILE A 155 5.98 -18.51 -19.78
N GLN A 156 6.60 -19.69 -19.80
CA GLN A 156 6.72 -20.53 -18.61
C GLN A 156 7.48 -19.83 -17.48
N ALA A 157 8.61 -19.19 -17.77
CA ALA A 157 9.38 -18.43 -16.78
C ALA A 157 8.55 -17.29 -16.17
N LEU A 158 7.81 -16.55 -17.00
CA LEU A 158 6.96 -15.45 -16.56
C LEU A 158 5.80 -15.94 -15.67
N LEU A 159 5.14 -17.04 -16.05
CA LEU A 159 4.07 -17.64 -15.26
C LEU A 159 4.58 -18.19 -13.92
N ALA A 160 5.78 -18.77 -13.88
CA ALA A 160 6.40 -19.21 -12.63
C ALA A 160 6.69 -18.02 -11.69
N GLN A 161 7.18 -16.91 -12.23
CA GLN A 161 7.46 -15.70 -11.46
C GLN A 161 6.18 -14.95 -11.03
N SER A 162 5.08 -15.11 -11.78
CA SER A 162 3.80 -14.43 -11.53
C SER A 162 3.29 -14.63 -10.10
N LYS A 163 3.54 -15.81 -9.50
CA LYS A 163 3.18 -16.13 -8.10
C LYS A 163 3.69 -15.09 -7.09
N LYS A 164 4.86 -14.50 -7.32
CA LYS A 164 5.42 -13.45 -6.46
C LYS A 164 4.70 -12.11 -6.66
N ASN A 165 4.27 -11.81 -7.89
CA ASN A 165 3.58 -10.58 -8.23
C ASN A 165 2.10 -10.58 -7.78
N ILE A 166 1.49 -11.76 -7.61
CA ILE A 166 0.12 -11.89 -7.09
C ILE A 166 -0.04 -11.24 -5.72
N VAL A 167 0.98 -11.28 -4.86
CA VAL A 167 0.89 -10.69 -3.51
C VAL A 167 0.65 -9.18 -3.56
N ILE A 168 1.42 -8.44 -4.37
CA ILE A 168 1.27 -6.99 -4.51
C ILE A 168 -0.02 -6.62 -5.24
N ILE A 169 -0.43 -7.42 -6.23
CA ILE A 169 -1.70 -7.22 -6.94
C ILE A 169 -2.89 -7.40 -5.98
N ASN A 170 -2.87 -8.45 -5.17
CA ASN A 170 -3.91 -8.71 -4.17
C ASN A 170 -3.96 -7.63 -3.09
N TYR A 171 -2.80 -7.08 -2.71
CA TYR A 171 -2.74 -5.94 -1.82
C TYR A 171 -3.43 -4.70 -2.41
N ALA A 172 -3.15 -4.34 -3.67
CA ALA A 172 -3.84 -3.24 -4.34
C ALA A 172 -5.35 -3.51 -4.48
N LYS A 173 -5.74 -4.73 -4.87
CA LYS A 173 -7.17 -5.14 -4.93
C LYS A 173 -7.84 -5.01 -3.55
N LYS A 174 -7.12 -5.25 -2.45
CA LYS A 174 -7.64 -5.07 -1.10
C LYS A 174 -7.88 -3.60 -0.77
N ILE A 175 -6.91 -2.72 -1.01
CA ILE A 175 -7.07 -1.26 -0.81
C ILE A 175 -8.27 -0.74 -1.62
N LEU A 176 -8.36 -1.15 -2.88
CA LEU A 176 -9.46 -0.76 -3.75
C LEU A 176 -10.83 -1.16 -3.18
N LYS A 177 -10.95 -2.41 -2.68
CA LYS A 177 -12.18 -2.88 -2.03
C LYS A 177 -12.51 -2.10 -0.75
N GLU A 178 -11.49 -1.68 0.01
CA GLU A 178 -11.68 -0.88 1.21
C GLU A 178 -12.18 0.53 0.88
N GLU A 179 -11.63 1.18 -0.15
CA GLU A 179 -12.10 2.48 -0.65
C GLU A 179 -13.54 2.43 -1.18
N VAL A 180 -13.87 1.40 -1.96
CA VAL A 180 -15.25 1.20 -2.46
C VAL A 180 -16.23 0.98 -1.32
N ARG A 181 -15.88 0.17 -0.31
CA ARG A 181 -16.73 -0.04 0.89
C ARG A 181 -16.94 1.25 1.66
N TYR A 182 -15.90 2.06 1.80
CA TYR A 182 -16.00 3.35 2.47
C TYR A 182 -16.98 4.27 1.74
N ILE A 183 -16.91 4.37 0.41
CA ILE A 183 -17.83 5.17 -0.40
C ILE A 183 -19.27 4.63 -0.30
N SER A 184 -19.45 3.31 -0.34
CA SER A 184 -20.78 2.69 -0.23
C SER A 184 -21.45 2.94 1.12
N ASN A 185 -20.67 3.07 2.20
CA ASN A 185 -21.18 3.32 3.56
C ASN A 185 -21.54 4.79 3.83
N ILE A 186 -21.25 5.70 2.88
CA ILE A 186 -21.58 7.13 2.97
C ILE A 186 -23.00 7.42 2.43
N ARG A 187 -23.58 6.48 1.68
CA ARG A 187 -25.00 6.50 1.29
C ARG A 187 -25.91 6.21 2.48
#